data_AF-A0A9D7AC81-F1
#
_entry.id   AF-A0A9D7AC81-F1
#
_cell.length_a   1.000
_cell.length_b   1.000
_cell.length_c   1.000
_cell.angle_alpha   90.00
_cell.angle_beta   90.00
_cell.angle_gamma   90.00
#
_symmetry.space_group_name_H-M   'P 1'
#
loop_
_entity.id
_entity.type
_entity.pdbx_description
1 polymer ?
#
loop_
_entity_poly.entity_id
_entity_poly.type
_entity_poly.pdbx_seq_one_letter_code
_entity_poly.pdbx_strand_id
1 'polypeptide(L)'
;MTDVTNPDAMTTAELRSARAELQMQEDVISFVRRMAQGRCDLARDEQRRRVDGTPASGMSVIDIANVFGQEHGGGSSRPPRETNISADHPLVVELEKLCETVGFGELRTLEDEALESAINQIEQFELTRSAERKNLFSKIDALTTELVKRYKDGGANVDSLLSD
;
A
#
# COMPACT_ATOMS: atom_id res chain seq x y z
N MET A 1 13.27 11.69 6.73
CA MET A 1 12.22 11.16 7.61
C MET A 1 11.95 12.25 8.64
N THR A 2 10.86 13.00 8.47
CA THR A 2 10.43 14.05 9.38
C THR A 2 10.01 13.35 10.68
N ASP A 3 10.88 13.37 11.67
CA ASP A 3 10.57 12.83 12.98
C ASP A 3 9.55 13.79 13.61
N VAL A 4 8.28 13.37 13.62
CA VAL A 4 7.18 14.15 14.21
C VAL A 4 7.28 13.96 15.73
N THR A 5 8.32 14.52 16.33
CA THR A 5 8.64 14.28 17.74
C THR A 5 7.79 15.17 18.66
N ASN A 6 7.18 16.26 18.15
CA ASN A 6 6.26 17.10 18.92
C ASN A 6 5.31 17.95 18.03
N PRO A 7 4.08 17.48 17.73
CA PRO A 7 3.07 18.25 16.98
C PRO A 7 2.68 19.57 17.64
N ASP A 8 2.66 19.63 18.99
CA ASP A 8 2.17 20.79 19.74
C ASP A 8 3.05 22.04 19.52
N ALA A 9 4.34 21.85 19.22
CA ALA A 9 5.31 22.91 19.01
C ALA A 9 5.33 23.46 17.56
N MET A 10 4.68 22.79 16.61
CA MET A 10 4.65 23.20 15.20
C MET A 10 3.64 24.33 14.98
N THR A 11 3.77 25.13 13.94
CA THR A 11 2.73 26.05 13.46
C THR A 11 1.65 25.30 12.67
N THR A 12 0.49 25.92 12.44
CA THR A 12 -0.59 25.28 11.66
C THR A 12 -0.17 24.98 10.22
N ALA A 13 0.62 25.87 9.61
CA ALA A 13 1.18 25.67 8.28
C ALA A 13 2.16 24.48 8.26
N GLU A 14 3.05 24.37 9.24
CA GLU A 14 3.98 23.24 9.37
C GLU A 14 3.24 21.92 9.59
N LEU A 15 2.18 21.88 10.40
CA LEU A 15 1.34 20.69 10.60
C LEU A 15 0.67 20.24 9.29
N ARG A 16 0.14 21.18 8.51
CA ARG A 16 -0.47 20.89 7.20
C ARG A 16 0.58 20.32 6.23
N SER A 17 1.75 20.96 6.15
CA SER A 17 2.84 20.54 5.29
C SER A 17 3.35 19.14 5.66
N ALA A 18 3.63 18.89 6.94
CA ALA A 18 4.09 17.59 7.42
C ALA A 18 3.03 16.50 7.19
N ARG A 19 1.75 16.82 7.40
CA ARG A 19 0.66 15.86 7.13
C ARG A 19 0.58 15.53 5.64
N ALA A 20 0.70 16.52 4.76
CA ALA A 20 0.69 16.30 3.32
C ALA A 20 1.88 15.44 2.87
N GLU A 21 3.08 15.69 3.41
CA GLU A 21 4.28 14.88 3.14
C GLU A 21 4.08 13.41 3.55
N LEU A 22 3.59 13.16 4.76
CA LEU A 22 3.34 11.80 5.23
C LEU A 22 2.21 11.11 4.46
N GLN A 23 1.20 11.86 4.00
CA GLN A 23 0.14 11.32 3.14
C GLN A 23 0.71 10.86 1.79
N MET A 24 1.58 11.65 1.15
CA MET A 24 2.24 11.24 -0.09
C MET A 24 3.09 9.97 0.09
N GLN A 25 3.82 9.87 1.21
CA GLN A 25 4.59 8.65 1.54
C GLN A 25 3.67 7.44 1.75
N GLU A 26 2.54 7.64 2.44
CA GLU A 26 1.57 6.57 2.69
C GLU A 26 0.89 6.10 1.41
N ASP A 27 0.58 7.00 0.48
CA ASP A 27 0.00 6.68 -0.82
C ASP A 27 0.89 5.72 -1.61
N VAL A 28 2.20 6.01 -1.67
CA VAL A 28 3.19 5.12 -2.30
C VAL A 28 3.20 3.74 -1.64
N ILE A 29 3.26 3.68 -0.31
CA ILE A 29 3.30 2.41 0.42
C ILE A 29 2.01 1.62 0.22
N SER A 30 0.85 2.28 0.28
CA SER A 30 -0.45 1.66 0.02
C SER A 30 -0.54 1.07 -1.38
N PHE A 31 -0.03 1.79 -2.37
CA PHE A 31 0.04 1.33 -3.75
C PHE A 31 0.91 0.07 -3.90
N VAL A 32 2.16 0.14 -3.44
CA VAL A 32 3.12 -0.98 -3.51
C VAL A 32 2.64 -2.19 -2.71
N ARG A 33 2.04 -1.97 -1.54
CA ARG A 33 1.42 -3.02 -0.73
C ARG A 33 0.31 -3.74 -1.48
N ARG A 34 -0.60 -3.01 -2.12
CA ARG A 34 -1.69 -3.60 -2.90
C ARG A 34 -1.16 -4.34 -4.13
N MET A 35 -0.11 -3.85 -4.76
CA MET A 35 0.59 -4.59 -5.83
C MET A 35 1.18 -5.91 -5.33
N ALA A 36 1.79 -5.93 -4.14
CA ALA A 36 2.35 -7.15 -3.55
C ALA A 36 1.24 -8.15 -3.18
N GLN A 37 0.14 -7.68 -2.57
CA GLN A 37 -1.06 -8.49 -2.27
C GLN A 37 -1.56 -9.20 -3.53
N GLY A 38 -1.79 -8.46 -4.61
CA GLY A 38 -2.29 -9.04 -5.85
C GLY A 38 -1.38 -10.08 -6.48
N ARG A 39 -0.07 -9.92 -6.31
CA ARG A 39 0.91 -10.91 -6.76
C ARG A 39 0.88 -12.16 -5.86
N CYS A 40 0.82 -12.00 -4.54
CA CYS A 40 0.61 -13.13 -3.63
C CYS A 40 -0.68 -13.90 -3.97
N ASP A 41 -1.77 -13.21 -4.26
CA ASP A 41 -3.06 -13.83 -4.58
C ASP A 41 -2.97 -14.68 -5.85
N LEU A 42 -2.26 -14.18 -6.86
CA LEU A 42 -2.01 -14.90 -8.10
C LEU A 42 -1.11 -16.12 -7.92
N ALA A 43 -0.05 -16.01 -7.11
CA ALA A 43 0.83 -17.13 -6.79
C ALA A 43 0.10 -18.21 -5.96
N ARG A 44 -0.73 -17.80 -4.99
CA ARG A 44 -1.59 -18.71 -4.23
C ARG A 44 -2.66 -19.37 -5.09
N ASP A 45 -3.18 -18.66 -6.09
CA ASP A 45 -4.11 -19.25 -7.05
C ASP A 45 -3.47 -20.39 -7.84
N GLU A 46 -2.24 -20.20 -8.29
CA GLU A 46 -1.47 -21.26 -8.93
C GLU A 46 -1.26 -22.46 -8.00
N GLN A 47 -0.92 -22.22 -6.73
CA GLN A 47 -0.80 -23.30 -5.74
C GLN A 47 -2.11 -24.08 -5.57
N ARG A 48 -3.26 -23.39 -5.48
CA ARG A 48 -4.58 -24.03 -5.40
C ARG A 48 -4.88 -24.86 -6.65
N ARG A 49 -4.60 -24.33 -7.84
CA ARG A 49 -4.80 -25.05 -9.11
C ARG A 49 -4.03 -26.36 -9.17
N ARG A 50 -2.80 -26.39 -8.66
CA ARG A 50 -1.99 -27.63 -8.58
C ARG A 50 -2.61 -28.67 -7.66
N VAL A 51 -3.08 -28.25 -6.48
CA VAL A 51 -3.78 -29.13 -5.53
C VAL A 51 -5.06 -29.71 -6.12
N ASP A 52 -5.83 -28.88 -6.84
CA ASP A 52 -7.11 -29.28 -7.44
C ASP A 52 -6.94 -30.04 -8.77
N GLY A 53 -5.71 -30.19 -9.28
CA GLY A 53 -5.42 -30.84 -10.56
C GLY A 53 -5.95 -30.06 -11.77
N THR A 54 -6.18 -28.76 -11.62
CA THR A 54 -6.68 -27.90 -12.71
C THR A 54 -5.55 -27.66 -13.72
N PRO A 55 -5.73 -27.98 -15.01
CA PRO A 55 -4.68 -27.80 -16.00
C PRO A 55 -4.17 -26.37 -16.06
N ALA A 56 -2.86 -26.22 -16.24
CA ALA A 56 -2.22 -24.93 -16.50
C ALA A 56 -2.69 -24.41 -17.87
N SER A 57 -3.72 -23.56 -17.86
CA SER A 57 -4.03 -22.68 -18.98
C SER A 57 -3.19 -21.43 -18.80
N GLY A 58 -2.77 -20.78 -19.90
CA GLY A 58 -2.10 -19.47 -19.82
C GLY A 58 -2.91 -18.53 -18.91
N MET A 59 -2.23 -17.62 -18.20
CA MET A 59 -2.89 -16.70 -17.28
C MET A 59 -3.81 -15.76 -18.07
N SER A 60 -5.09 -16.12 -18.16
CA SER A 60 -6.05 -15.35 -18.93
C SER A 60 -6.51 -14.13 -18.13
N VAL A 61 -6.98 -13.09 -18.83
CA VAL A 61 -7.61 -11.93 -18.18
C VAL A 61 -8.79 -12.36 -17.29
N ILE A 62 -9.45 -13.46 -17.62
CA ILE A 62 -10.55 -14.03 -16.84
C ILE A 62 -10.03 -14.64 -15.53
N ASP A 63 -8.90 -15.35 -15.56
CA ASP A 63 -8.28 -15.90 -14.34
C ASP A 63 -7.87 -14.76 -13.40
N ILE A 64 -7.24 -13.72 -13.95
CA ILE A 64 -6.88 -12.51 -13.20
C ILE A 64 -8.12 -11.85 -12.57
N ALA A 65 -9.18 -11.64 -13.36
CA ALA A 65 -10.42 -11.04 -12.88
C ALA A 65 -11.08 -11.90 -11.78
N ASN A 66 -11.00 -13.23 -11.88
CA ASN A 66 -11.54 -14.13 -10.86
C ASN A 66 -10.77 -14.01 -9.54
N VAL A 67 -9.44 -13.99 -9.59
CA VAL A 67 -8.57 -13.82 -8.39
C VAL A 67 -8.88 -12.50 -7.69
N PHE A 68 -8.89 -11.39 -8.45
CA PHE A 68 -9.12 -10.06 -7.88
C PHE A 68 -10.59 -9.77 -7.54
N GLY A 69 -11.54 -10.45 -8.18
CA GLY A 69 -12.98 -10.27 -7.95
C GLY A 69 -13.48 -10.85 -6.62
N GLN A 70 -12.72 -11.75 -5.99
CA GLN A 70 -13.06 -12.29 -4.66
C GLN A 70 -12.74 -11.29 -3.53
N GLU A 71 -11.80 -10.37 -3.76
CA GLU A 71 -11.34 -9.40 -2.79
C GLU A 71 -12.36 -8.26 -2.63
N HIS A 72 -13.29 -8.41 -1.69
CA HIS A 72 -14.10 -7.30 -1.20
C HIS A 72 -13.19 -6.40 -0.37
N GLY A 73 -12.50 -5.48 -1.04
CA GLY A 73 -11.65 -4.52 -0.37
C GLY A 73 -12.44 -3.80 0.73
N GLY A 74 -12.02 -4.00 1.98
CA GLY A 74 -12.39 -3.14 3.10
C GLY A 74 -11.87 -1.75 2.78
N GLY A 75 -12.63 -1.01 1.97
CA GLY A 75 -12.25 0.28 1.46
C GLY A 75 -11.89 1.18 2.63
N SER A 76 -10.77 1.90 2.49
CA SER A 76 -10.52 2.98 3.44
C SER A 76 -11.72 3.90 3.41
N SER A 77 -12.32 4.21 4.56
CA SER A 77 -13.39 5.22 4.66
C SER A 77 -12.93 6.63 4.29
N ARG A 78 -11.69 6.78 3.80
CA ARG A 78 -11.07 8.04 3.44
C ARG A 78 -11.50 8.45 2.03
N PRO A 79 -11.66 9.76 1.77
CA PRO A 79 -11.99 10.26 0.45
C PRO A 79 -11.00 9.74 -0.62
N PRO A 80 -11.48 9.44 -1.83
CA PRO A 80 -10.60 9.19 -2.96
C PRO A 80 -9.61 10.34 -3.14
N ARG A 81 -8.34 10.03 -3.35
CA ARG A 81 -7.30 11.02 -3.68
C ARG A 81 -6.68 10.62 -5.00
N GLU A 82 -6.33 11.61 -5.81
CA GLU A 82 -5.53 11.36 -7.01
C GLU A 82 -4.13 10.93 -6.57
N THR A 83 -3.83 9.66 -6.77
CA THR A 83 -2.56 9.05 -6.41
C THR A 83 -1.86 8.64 -7.71
N ASN A 84 -0.88 9.44 -8.14
CA ASN A 84 -0.04 9.12 -9.29
C ASN A 84 1.34 8.69 -8.79
N ILE A 85 1.58 7.38 -8.74
CA ILE A 85 2.87 6.81 -8.32
C ILE A 85 3.69 6.47 -9.56
N SER A 86 4.90 7.01 -9.66
CA SER A 86 5.82 6.70 -10.75
C SER A 86 6.23 5.22 -10.71
N ALA A 87 6.31 4.59 -11.88
CA ALA A 87 6.88 3.25 -12.03
C ALA A 87 8.36 3.19 -11.60
N ASP A 88 9.08 4.31 -11.67
CA ASP A 88 10.49 4.43 -11.26
C ASP A 88 10.65 4.66 -9.75
N HIS A 89 9.55 4.70 -8.99
CA HIS A 89 9.65 4.90 -7.54
C HIS A 89 10.44 3.75 -6.91
N PRO A 90 11.41 4.02 -6.00
CA PRO A 90 12.30 2.99 -5.45
C PRO A 90 11.58 1.76 -4.89
N LEU A 91 10.47 1.94 -4.17
CA LEU A 91 9.66 0.84 -3.63
C LEU A 91 8.93 0.00 -4.71
N VAL A 92 8.57 0.60 -5.84
CA VAL A 92 7.99 -0.13 -6.99
C VAL A 92 9.09 -0.99 -7.61
N VAL A 93 10.24 -0.38 -7.89
CA VAL A 93 11.42 -1.08 -8.44
C VAL A 93 11.89 -2.20 -7.51
N GLU A 94 11.84 -1.99 -6.20
CA GLU A 94 12.17 -3.02 -5.20
C GLU A 94 11.24 -4.24 -5.32
N LEU A 95 9.92 -4.01 -5.43
CA LEU A 95 8.96 -5.08 -5.62
C LEU A 95 9.16 -5.80 -6.97
N GLU A 96 9.38 -5.08 -8.07
CA GLU A 96 9.62 -5.70 -9.38
C GLU A 96 10.88 -6.59 -9.36
N LYS A 97 11.97 -6.11 -8.75
CA LYS A 97 13.20 -6.91 -8.59
C LYS A 97 12.98 -8.15 -7.74
N LEU A 98 12.18 -8.05 -6.68
CA LEU A 98 11.79 -9.21 -5.88
C LEU A 98 11.05 -10.22 -6.76
N CYS A 99 10.08 -9.77 -7.54
CA CYS A 99 9.30 -10.60 -8.45
C CYS A 99 10.17 -11.30 -9.51
N GLU A 100 11.15 -10.59 -10.08
CA GLU A 100 12.14 -11.18 -10.98
C GLU A 100 12.97 -12.26 -10.27
N THR A 101 13.45 -11.95 -9.07
CA THR A 101 14.31 -12.87 -8.27
C THR A 101 13.59 -14.17 -7.91
N VAL A 102 12.30 -14.10 -7.59
CA VAL A 102 11.51 -15.27 -7.22
C VAL A 102 10.87 -15.98 -8.42
N GLY A 103 11.16 -15.53 -9.66
CA GLY A 103 10.62 -16.14 -10.87
C GLY A 103 9.13 -15.91 -11.07
N PHE A 104 8.57 -14.82 -10.56
CA PHE A 104 7.13 -14.53 -10.62
C PHE A 104 6.57 -14.47 -12.05
N GLY A 105 7.38 -14.07 -13.03
CA GLY A 105 6.96 -14.06 -14.44
C GLY A 105 6.61 -15.45 -14.98
N GLU A 106 7.19 -16.50 -14.38
CA GLU A 106 7.10 -17.89 -14.84
C GLU A 106 6.49 -18.81 -13.75
N LEU A 107 5.60 -18.28 -12.89
CA LEU A 107 5.01 -19.02 -11.75
C LEU A 107 4.51 -20.43 -12.13
N ARG A 108 3.95 -20.58 -13.33
CA ARG A 108 3.36 -21.84 -13.82
C ARG A 108 4.41 -22.92 -14.10
N THR A 109 5.67 -22.54 -14.31
CA THR A 109 6.77 -23.48 -14.58
C THR A 109 7.67 -23.67 -13.37
N LEU A 110 7.46 -22.94 -12.28
CA LEU A 110 8.18 -23.15 -11.03
C LEU A 110 7.83 -24.52 -10.45
N GLU A 111 8.80 -25.19 -9.83
CA GLU A 111 8.52 -26.36 -8.98
C GLU A 111 7.76 -25.92 -7.72
N ASP A 112 7.06 -26.86 -7.06
CA ASP A 112 6.18 -26.57 -5.93
C ASP A 112 6.91 -25.83 -4.79
N GLU A 113 8.13 -26.24 -4.46
CA GLU A 113 8.94 -25.60 -3.42
C GLU A 113 9.37 -24.17 -3.80
N ALA A 114 9.64 -23.94 -5.09
CA ALA A 114 9.99 -22.61 -5.59
C ALA A 114 8.78 -21.67 -5.59
N LEU A 115 7.60 -22.19 -5.92
CA LEU A 115 6.34 -21.46 -5.82
C LEU A 115 6.01 -21.08 -4.38
N GLU A 116 6.15 -22.00 -3.44
CA GLU A 116 5.95 -21.73 -2.01
C GLU A 116 6.94 -20.67 -1.50
N SER A 117 8.22 -20.78 -1.89
CA SER A 117 9.24 -19.77 -1.57
C SER A 117 8.89 -18.39 -2.14
N ALA A 118 8.40 -18.32 -3.38
CA ALA A 118 7.98 -17.07 -4.00
C ALA A 118 6.81 -16.42 -3.23
N ILE A 119 5.79 -17.20 -2.85
CA ILE A 119 4.66 -16.73 -2.04
C ILE A 119 5.17 -16.13 -0.73
N ASN A 120 6.01 -16.87 0.00
CA ASN A 120 6.53 -16.44 1.29
C ASN A 120 7.33 -15.14 1.18
N GLN A 121 8.19 -15.00 0.19
CA GLN A 121 9.01 -13.79 0.02
C GLN A 121 8.18 -12.56 -0.34
N ILE A 122 7.20 -12.69 -1.24
CA ILE A 122 6.30 -11.58 -1.58
C ILE A 122 5.41 -11.22 -0.38
N GLU A 123 4.97 -12.21 0.40
CA GLU A 123 4.20 -11.97 1.62
C GLU A 123 5.02 -11.23 2.68
N GLN A 124 6.29 -11.58 2.90
CA GLN A 124 7.15 -10.84 3.82
C GLN A 124 7.35 -9.38 3.40
N PHE A 125 7.48 -9.14 2.09
CA PHE A 125 7.52 -7.78 1.55
C PHE A 125 6.22 -7.03 1.83
N GLU A 126 5.06 -7.64 1.58
CA GLU A 126 3.74 -7.07 1.89
C GLU A 126 3.60 -6.73 3.37
N LEU A 127 3.98 -7.65 4.26
CA LEU A 127 3.87 -7.49 5.71
C LEU A 127 4.72 -6.31 6.20
N THR A 128 5.91 -6.14 5.63
CA THR A 128 6.79 -5.02 5.90
C THR A 128 6.13 -3.69 5.50
N ARG A 129 5.57 -3.61 4.29
CA ARG A 129 4.83 -2.42 3.81
C ARG A 129 3.56 -2.17 4.63
N SER A 130 2.86 -3.22 5.08
CA SER A 130 1.73 -3.14 6.00
C SER A 130 2.10 -2.51 7.35
N ALA A 131 3.24 -2.89 7.92
CA ALA A 131 3.75 -2.33 9.17
C ALA A 131 4.15 -0.85 9.02
N GLU A 132 4.86 -0.50 7.94
CA GLU A 132 5.24 0.88 7.62
C GLU A 132 4.02 1.78 7.43
N ARG A 133 3.01 1.28 6.68
CA ARG A 133 1.74 1.97 6.48
C ARG A 133 1.04 2.27 7.81
N LYS A 134 0.99 1.30 8.72
CA LYS A 134 0.40 1.47 10.05
C LYS A 134 1.13 2.55 10.84
N ASN A 135 2.46 2.58 10.79
CA ASN A 135 3.26 3.62 11.44
C ASN A 135 2.96 5.02 10.87
N LEU A 136 2.89 5.15 9.54
CA LEU A 136 2.54 6.41 8.88
C LEU A 136 1.15 6.89 9.26
N PHE A 137 0.17 6.00 9.32
CA PHE A 137 -1.16 6.35 9.80
C PHE A 137 -1.17 6.87 11.22
N SER A 138 -0.46 6.24 12.15
CA SER A 138 -0.38 6.76 13.51
C SER A 138 0.18 8.19 13.55
N LYS A 139 1.17 8.51 12.71
CA LYS A 139 1.72 9.88 12.59
C LYS A 139 0.75 10.86 11.94
N ILE A 140 0.10 10.47 10.84
CA ILE A 140 -0.91 11.29 10.16
C ILE A 140 -2.08 11.59 11.08
N ASP A 141 -2.53 10.61 11.86
CA ASP A 141 -3.66 10.74 12.78
C ASP A 141 -3.29 11.66 13.96
N ALA A 142 -2.05 11.61 14.47
CA ALA A 142 -1.54 12.54 15.47
C ALA A 142 -1.54 13.99 14.97
N LEU A 143 -1.00 14.24 13.77
CA LEU A 143 -1.01 15.57 13.14
C LEU A 143 -2.44 16.07 12.88
N THR A 144 -3.32 15.17 12.45
CA THR A 144 -4.73 15.49 12.18
C THR A 144 -5.47 15.85 13.46
N THR A 145 -5.20 15.14 14.55
CA THR A 145 -5.78 15.41 15.87
C THR A 145 -5.39 16.81 16.36
N GLU A 146 -4.12 17.17 16.25
CA GLU A 146 -3.63 18.49 16.66
C GLU A 146 -4.20 19.61 15.78
N LEU A 147 -4.28 19.40 14.45
CA LEU A 147 -4.96 20.35 13.56
C LEU A 147 -6.43 20.57 13.96
N VAL A 148 -7.17 19.50 14.21
CA VAL A 148 -8.58 19.58 14.64
C VAL A 148 -8.72 20.33 15.97
N LYS A 149 -7.82 20.10 16.92
CA LYS A 149 -7.79 20.82 18.20
C LYS A 149 -7.61 22.32 17.98
N ARG A 150 -6.64 22.74 17.16
CA ARG A 150 -6.40 24.16 16.86
C ARG A 150 -7.57 24.84 16.16
N TYR A 151 -8.26 24.15 15.26
CA TYR A 151 -9.45 24.71 14.62
C TYR A 151 -10.60 24.93 15.60
N LYS A 152 -10.74 24.07 16.61
CA LYS A 152 -11.73 24.24 17.68
C LYS A 152 -11.34 25.39 18.61
N ASP A 153 -10.08 25.46 19.02
CA ASP A 153 -9.57 26.47 19.96
C ASP A 153 -9.51 27.86 19.33
N GLY A 154 -9.21 27.94 18.03
CA GLY A 154 -9.13 29.19 17.24
C GLY A 154 -10.49 29.78 16.83
N GLY A 155 -11.61 29.23 17.33
CA GLY A 155 -12.94 29.76 17.07
C GLY A 155 -13.38 29.63 15.61
N ALA A 156 -13.46 28.40 15.09
CA ALA A 156 -14.16 28.04 13.84
C ALA A 156 -14.04 29.04 12.67
N ASN A 157 -12.84 29.57 12.39
CA ASN A 157 -12.65 30.45 11.24
C ASN A 157 -12.29 29.63 9.99
N VAL A 158 -13.33 29.20 9.28
CA VAL A 158 -13.25 28.43 8.03
C VAL A 158 -12.59 29.22 6.89
N ASP A 159 -12.53 30.55 6.96
CA ASP A 159 -11.89 31.38 5.91
C ASP A 159 -10.38 31.11 5.78
N SER A 160 -9.74 30.64 6.85
CA SER A 160 -8.33 30.21 6.83
C SER A 160 -8.06 28.87 6.13
N LEU A 161 -9.12 28.17 5.69
CA LEU A 161 -9.03 26.93 4.88
C LEU A 161 -9.26 27.19 3.38
N LEU A 162 -9.77 28.37 3.01
CA LEU A 162 -10.11 28.74 1.63
C LEU A 162 -9.11 29.72 1.00
N SER A 163 -8.14 30.20 1.78
CA SER A 163 -7.20 31.26 1.38
C SER A 163 -5.78 30.76 1.07
N ASP A 164 -5.53 29.44 1.11
CA ASP A 164 -4.23 28.78 0.80
C ASP A 164 -4.40 27.76 -0.34
#